data_AF-A0A7C2U189-F1
#
_entry.id   AF-A0A7C2U189-F1
#
_cell.length_a   1.000
_cell.length_b   1.000
_cell.length_c   1.000
_cell.angle_alpha   90.00
_cell.angle_beta   90.00
_cell.angle_gamma   90.00
#
_symmetry.space_group_name_H-M   'P 1'
#
loop_
_entity.id
_entity.type
_entity.pdbx_description
1 polymer ?
#
loop_
_entity_poly.entity_id
_entity_poly.type
_entity_poly.pdbx_seq_one_letter_code
_entity_poly.pdbx_strand_id
1 'polypeptide(L)'
;MSPTKIKMRQVVDWRAAIWAGVISGLVFLTFNMLLTKFYVGSPWVSVRLVASIVMGTRALPPPAGFDAGIFVVALLVHFPLSIAFASLIAVILHRWGLLVGIIGGALFGLALYAINFYTFTFLFPWFFPMRNWIMALSHVIFGACAGGIYESLEVEKFVPVEAEA
;
A
#
# COMPACT_ATOMS: atom_id res chain seq x y z
N MET A 1 3.37 26.03 43.93
CA MET A 1 3.19 26.09 42.47
C MET A 1 3.02 24.67 41.95
N SER A 2 1.87 24.36 41.35
CA SER A 2 1.67 23.05 40.70
C SER A 2 2.39 23.08 39.34
N PRO A 3 3.20 22.05 38.98
CA PRO A 3 3.86 22.03 37.69
C PRO A 3 2.81 21.97 36.58
N THR A 4 2.82 22.97 35.69
CA THR A 4 1.96 23.00 34.51
C THR A 4 2.25 21.76 33.65
N LYS A 5 1.29 20.83 33.56
CA LYS A 5 1.42 19.65 32.69
C LYS A 5 1.31 20.10 31.23
N ILE A 6 2.44 20.20 30.54
CA ILE A 6 2.46 20.43 29.09
C ILE A 6 1.97 19.13 28.42
N LYS A 7 0.88 19.21 27.66
CA LYS A 7 0.36 18.10 26.88
C LYS A 7 1.24 17.93 25.64
N MET A 8 1.70 16.71 25.36
CA MET A 8 2.55 16.40 24.21
C MET A 8 1.79 15.55 23.18
N ARG A 9 1.98 15.80 21.89
CA ARG A 9 1.44 15.01 20.77
C ARG A 9 2.56 14.36 19.97
N GLN A 10 2.44 13.06 19.69
CA GLN A 10 3.35 12.35 18.79
C GLN A 10 3.08 12.76 17.34
N VAL A 11 4.13 12.96 16.54
CA VAL A 11 4.02 13.28 15.12
C VAL A 11 4.42 12.07 14.27
N VAL A 12 3.81 11.96 13.09
CA VAL A 12 4.11 10.90 12.11
C VAL A 12 5.51 11.11 11.54
N ASP A 13 6.31 10.04 11.46
CA ASP A 13 7.58 10.05 10.75
C ASP A 13 7.36 9.77 9.25
N TRP A 14 7.29 10.84 8.46
CA TRP A 14 7.10 10.74 7.01
C TRP A 14 8.22 9.99 6.28
N ARG A 15 9.45 9.98 6.81
CA ARG A 15 10.54 9.21 6.18
C ARG A 15 10.29 7.72 6.37
N ALA A 16 9.87 7.30 7.56
CA ALA A 16 9.48 5.93 7.83
C ALA A 16 8.26 5.51 6.98
N ALA A 17 7.27 6.39 6.83
CA ALA A 17 6.09 6.13 5.99
C ALA A 17 6.44 5.92 4.51
N ILE A 18 7.35 6.72 3.96
CA ILE A 18 7.83 6.56 2.58
C ILE A 18 8.55 5.22 2.41
N TRP A 19 9.46 4.87 3.32
CA TRP A 19 10.18 3.59 3.26
C TRP A 19 9.26 2.38 3.45
N ALA A 20 8.30 2.48 4.37
CA ALA A 20 7.26 1.48 4.55
C ALA A 20 6.49 1.27 3.25
N GLY A 21 6.10 2.34 2.55
CA GLY A 21 5.48 2.28 1.24
C GLY A 21 6.35 1.61 0.18
N VAL A 22 7.59 2.05 0.00
CA VAL A 22 8.49 1.47 -1.00
C VAL A 22 8.71 -0.03 -0.78
N ILE A 23 9.00 -0.44 0.46
CA ILE A 23 9.33 -1.84 0.76
C ILE A 23 8.08 -2.73 0.68
N SER A 24 6.97 -2.32 1.29
CA SER A 24 5.70 -3.09 1.22
C SER A 24 5.17 -3.13 -0.22
N GLY A 25 5.32 -2.06 -0.99
CA GLY A 25 5.02 -2.02 -2.42
C GLY A 25 5.85 -3.02 -3.21
N LEU A 26 7.15 -3.10 -2.95
CA LEU A 26 8.01 -4.09 -3.59
C LEU A 26 7.59 -5.52 -3.26
N VAL A 27 7.24 -5.79 -1.99
CA VAL A 27 6.72 -7.09 -1.54
C VAL A 27 5.42 -7.42 -2.31
N PHE A 28 4.47 -6.50 -2.36
CA PHE A 28 3.20 -6.69 -3.06
C PHE A 28 3.39 -6.96 -4.55
N LEU A 29 4.22 -6.15 -5.22
CA LEU A 29 4.47 -6.30 -6.66
C LEU A 29 5.11 -7.66 -6.95
N THR A 30 6.17 -8.00 -6.22
CA THR A 30 6.88 -9.28 -6.39
C THR A 30 5.96 -10.46 -6.10
N PHE A 31 5.17 -10.39 -5.03
CA PHE A 31 4.20 -11.43 -4.68
C PHE A 31 3.17 -11.65 -5.80
N ASN A 32 2.60 -10.58 -6.35
CA ASN A 32 1.64 -10.68 -7.45
C ASN A 32 2.29 -11.14 -8.77
N MET A 33 3.52 -10.75 -9.07
CA MET A 33 4.27 -11.28 -10.22
C MET A 33 4.52 -12.79 -10.08
N LEU A 34 4.85 -13.27 -8.88
CA LEU A 34 5.00 -14.71 -8.62
C LEU A 34 3.67 -15.43 -8.77
N LEU A 35 2.59 -14.92 -8.17
CA LEU A 35 1.26 -15.51 -8.30
C LEU A 35 0.82 -15.60 -9.77
N THR A 36 0.92 -14.52 -10.52
CA THR A 36 0.52 -14.52 -11.94
C THR A 36 1.40 -15.43 -12.79
N LYS A 37 2.69 -15.57 -12.49
CA LYS A 37 3.56 -16.59 -13.10
C LYS A 37 3.02 -18.00 -12.89
N PHE A 38 2.64 -18.35 -11.66
CA PHE A 38 2.21 -19.72 -11.34
C PHE A 38 0.76 -20.04 -11.78
N TYR A 39 -0.16 -19.08 -11.69
CA TYR A 39 -1.58 -19.30 -11.99
C TYR A 39 -1.97 -18.97 -13.43
N VAL A 40 -1.27 -18.04 -14.09
CA VAL A 40 -1.62 -17.54 -15.44
C VAL A 40 -0.49 -17.80 -16.45
N GLY A 41 0.67 -18.31 -16.00
CA GLY A 41 1.80 -18.64 -16.87
C GLY A 41 2.66 -17.43 -17.27
N SER A 42 2.39 -16.24 -16.74
CA SER A 42 3.23 -15.06 -16.98
C SER A 42 3.30 -14.13 -15.76
N PRO A 43 4.52 -13.75 -15.30
CA PRO A 43 4.69 -12.78 -14.22
C PRO A 43 4.31 -11.35 -14.62
N TRP A 44 4.16 -11.08 -15.91
CA TRP A 44 3.97 -9.72 -16.43
C TRP A 44 2.50 -9.30 -16.43
N VAL A 45 1.58 -10.22 -16.16
CA VAL A 45 0.14 -9.92 -16.14
C VAL A 45 -0.18 -8.90 -15.05
N SER A 46 0.41 -9.04 -13.85
CA SER A 46 0.20 -8.08 -12.75
C SER A 46 0.74 -6.69 -13.08
N VAL A 47 1.94 -6.61 -13.67
CA VAL A 47 2.56 -5.35 -14.14
C VAL A 47 1.67 -4.66 -15.17
N ARG A 48 1.22 -5.41 -16.18
CA ARG A 48 0.33 -4.92 -17.24
C ARG A 48 -1.00 -4.41 -16.69
N LEU A 49 -1.55 -5.11 -15.70
CA LEU A 49 -2.77 -4.70 -15.02
C LEU A 49 -2.57 -3.37 -14.28
N VAL A 50 -1.45 -3.17 -13.57
CA VAL A 50 -1.18 -1.88 -12.90
C VAL A 50 -1.02 -0.75 -13.92
N ALA A 51 -0.25 -0.96 -14.99
CA ALA A 51 -0.07 0.04 -16.04
C ALA A 51 -1.39 0.42 -16.75
N SER A 52 -2.34 -0.51 -16.81
CA SER A 52 -3.65 -0.26 -17.44
C SER A 52 -4.46 0.85 -16.76
N ILE A 53 -4.15 1.21 -15.51
CA ILE A 53 -4.77 2.35 -14.82
C ILE A 53 -4.55 3.66 -15.61
N VAL A 54 -3.35 3.83 -16.19
CA VAL A 54 -3.00 5.02 -17.00
C VAL A 54 -3.14 4.74 -18.48
N MET A 55 -2.74 3.56 -18.93
CA MET A 55 -2.69 3.24 -20.36
C MET A 55 -4.02 2.71 -20.90
N GLY A 56 -4.97 2.34 -20.05
CA GLY A 56 -6.20 1.65 -20.44
C GLY A 56 -5.94 0.20 -20.87
N THR A 57 -6.91 -0.37 -21.59
CA THR A 57 -6.91 -1.78 -21.99
C THR A 57 -5.76 -2.17 -22.93
N ARG A 58 -5.11 -1.21 -23.60
CA ARG A 58 -3.95 -1.48 -24.49
C ARG A 58 -2.74 -2.06 -23.77
N ALA A 59 -2.63 -1.88 -22.45
CA ALA A 59 -1.56 -2.49 -21.67
C ALA A 59 -1.85 -3.96 -21.34
N LEU A 60 -3.12 -4.37 -21.38
CA LEU A 60 -3.54 -5.71 -20.99
C LEU A 60 -3.08 -6.77 -22.00
N PRO A 61 -2.87 -8.01 -21.56
CA PRO A 61 -2.63 -9.13 -22.47
C PRO A 61 -3.81 -9.40 -23.43
N PRO A 62 -3.55 -9.99 -24.61
CA PRO A 62 -2.24 -10.32 -25.19
C PRO A 62 -1.55 -9.13 -25.90
N PRO A 63 -0.19 -9.11 -25.95
CA PRO A 63 0.73 -10.13 -25.44
C PRO A 63 0.93 -10.05 -23.92
N ALA A 64 1.13 -11.21 -23.27
CA ALA A 64 1.40 -11.31 -21.83
C ALA A 64 2.91 -11.21 -21.48
N GLY A 65 3.73 -10.64 -22.36
CA GLY A 65 5.19 -10.60 -22.21
C GLY A 65 5.72 -9.35 -21.49
N PHE A 66 7.04 -9.26 -21.33
CA PHE A 66 7.70 -8.03 -20.89
C PHE A 66 7.56 -6.94 -21.96
N ASP A 67 7.33 -5.71 -21.52
CA ASP A 67 7.41 -4.50 -22.33
C ASP A 67 7.96 -3.39 -21.43
N ALA A 68 9.05 -2.75 -21.85
CA ALA A 68 9.77 -1.79 -21.02
C ALA A 68 8.94 -0.54 -20.71
N GLY A 69 8.15 -0.04 -21.67
CA GLY A 69 7.31 1.13 -21.49
C GLY A 69 6.18 0.84 -20.50
N ILE A 70 5.51 -0.29 -20.65
CA ILE A 70 4.46 -0.75 -19.72
C ILE A 70 5.05 -0.99 -18.33
N PHE A 71 6.23 -1.60 -18.24
CA PHE A 71 6.89 -1.83 -16.96
C PHE A 71 7.19 -0.52 -16.23
N VAL A 72 7.76 0.48 -16.91
CA VAL A 72 8.02 1.80 -16.32
C VAL A 72 6.72 2.48 -15.87
N VAL A 73 5.67 2.48 -16.69
CA VAL A 73 4.37 3.06 -16.30
C VAL A 73 3.78 2.33 -15.09
N ALA A 74 3.88 0.99 -15.04
CA ALA A 74 3.43 0.22 -13.90
C ALA A 74 4.14 0.65 -12.61
N LEU A 75 5.48 0.83 -12.63
CA LEU A 75 6.22 1.27 -11.45
C LEU A 75 5.84 2.69 -11.02
N LEU A 76 5.64 3.60 -11.99
CA LEU A 76 5.22 4.98 -11.75
C LEU A 76 3.79 5.08 -11.19
N VAL A 77 2.95 4.09 -11.40
CA VAL A 77 1.62 4.01 -10.76
C VAL A 77 1.72 3.30 -9.41
N HIS A 78 2.43 2.17 -9.37
CA HIS A 78 2.49 1.27 -8.23
C HIS A 78 3.10 1.92 -6.99
N PHE A 79 4.29 2.49 -7.12
CA PHE A 79 5.02 3.02 -5.96
C PHE A 79 4.35 4.26 -5.35
N PRO A 80 3.83 5.23 -6.13
CA PRO A 80 3.08 6.35 -5.55
C PRO A 80 1.82 5.90 -4.80
N LEU A 81 1.04 4.96 -5.36
CA LEU A 81 -0.12 4.41 -4.66
C LEU A 81 0.29 3.68 -3.38
N SER A 82 1.35 2.88 -3.45
CA SER A 82 1.88 2.15 -2.31
C SER A 82 2.36 3.07 -1.19
N ILE A 83 3.09 4.14 -1.53
CA ILE A 83 3.52 5.18 -0.59
C ILE A 83 2.31 5.91 0.00
N ALA A 84 1.32 6.27 -0.82
CA ALA A 84 0.11 6.93 -0.35
C ALA A 84 -0.66 6.06 0.65
N PHE A 85 -0.84 4.77 0.36
CA PHE A 85 -1.53 3.85 1.24
C PHE A 85 -0.74 3.54 2.53
N ALA A 86 0.57 3.36 2.45
CA ALA A 86 1.41 3.18 3.64
C ALA A 86 1.43 4.44 4.51
N SER A 87 1.41 5.63 3.89
CA SER A 87 1.28 6.90 4.60
C SER A 87 -0.06 7.03 5.33
N LEU A 88 -1.15 6.57 4.70
CA LEU A 88 -2.46 6.54 5.34
C LEU A 88 -2.49 5.57 6.53
N ILE A 89 -1.87 4.38 6.39
CA ILE A 89 -1.68 3.44 7.49
C ILE A 89 -0.89 4.09 8.63
N ALA A 90 0.22 4.76 8.33
CA ALA A 90 1.04 5.46 9.32
C ALA A 90 0.24 6.53 10.08
N VAL A 91 -0.56 7.35 9.39
CA VAL A 91 -1.41 8.36 10.03
C VAL A 91 -2.43 7.73 10.99
N ILE A 92 -3.00 6.57 10.64
CA ILE A 92 -4.03 5.90 11.44
C ILE A 92 -3.43 5.13 12.62
N LEU A 93 -2.31 4.43 12.39
CA LEU A 93 -1.76 3.45 13.32
C LEU A 93 -0.55 3.93 14.10
N HIS A 94 0.06 5.08 13.75
CA HIS A 94 1.15 5.62 14.57
C HIS A 94 0.72 5.57 16.04
N ARG A 95 1.68 5.27 16.94
CA ARG A 95 1.53 5.28 18.42
C ARG A 95 1.05 3.97 19.09
N TRP A 96 0.85 2.87 18.37
CA TRP A 96 0.27 1.64 18.97
C TRP A 96 1.24 0.45 19.05
N GLY A 97 2.46 0.60 18.54
CA GLY A 97 3.50 -0.41 18.59
C GLY A 97 3.39 -1.47 17.49
N LEU A 98 4.47 -2.23 17.31
CA LEU A 98 4.66 -3.14 16.19
C LEU A 98 3.52 -4.13 15.94
N LEU A 99 3.01 -4.80 16.99
CA LEU A 99 1.96 -5.81 16.84
C LEU A 99 0.66 -5.19 16.31
N VAL A 100 0.31 -4.00 16.83
CA VAL A 100 -0.88 -3.27 16.38
C VAL A 100 -0.66 -2.71 14.98
N GLY A 101 0.55 -2.24 14.65
CA GLY A 101 0.93 -1.84 13.29
C GLY A 101 0.73 -2.98 12.28
N ILE A 102 1.17 -4.19 12.61
CA ILE A 102 1.01 -5.37 11.72
C ILE A 102 -0.46 -5.76 11.57
N ILE A 103 -1.18 -5.95 12.68
CA ILE A 103 -2.58 -6.43 12.65
C ILE A 103 -3.50 -5.33 12.08
N GLY A 104 -3.36 -4.10 12.57
CA GLY A 104 -4.11 -2.96 12.07
C GLY A 104 -3.81 -2.69 10.61
N GLY A 105 -2.54 -2.82 10.19
CA GLY A 105 -2.12 -2.70 8.80
C GLY A 105 -2.76 -3.77 7.94
N ALA A 106 -2.76 -5.03 8.38
CA ALA A 106 -3.41 -6.15 7.69
C ALA A 106 -4.91 -5.92 7.46
N LEU A 107 -5.62 -5.48 8.50
CA LEU A 107 -7.04 -5.13 8.43
C LEU A 107 -7.28 -3.93 7.50
N PHE A 108 -6.43 -2.93 7.56
CA PHE A 108 -6.49 -1.78 6.66
C PHE A 108 -6.25 -2.18 5.21
N GLY A 109 -5.28 -3.07 4.96
CA GLY A 109 -5.04 -3.67 3.65
C GLY A 109 -6.28 -4.38 3.11
N LEU A 110 -6.95 -5.18 3.93
CA LEU A 110 -8.20 -5.82 3.55
C LEU A 110 -9.30 -4.79 3.19
N ALA A 111 -9.43 -3.71 3.96
CA ALA A 111 -10.35 -2.62 3.66
C ALA A 111 -9.98 -1.93 2.34
N LEU A 112 -8.70 -1.67 2.09
CA LEU A 112 -8.21 -1.12 0.82
C LEU A 112 -8.56 -2.03 -0.36
N TYR A 113 -8.41 -3.35 -0.23
CA TYR A 113 -8.85 -4.29 -1.26
C TYR A 113 -10.34 -4.13 -1.55
N ALA A 114 -11.19 -4.12 -0.52
CA ALA A 114 -12.63 -3.98 -0.69
C ALA A 114 -12.96 -2.65 -1.38
N ILE A 115 -12.38 -1.54 -0.93
CA ILE A 115 -12.60 -0.23 -1.54
C ILE A 115 -12.12 -0.25 -3.00
N ASN A 116 -10.87 -0.62 -3.25
CA ASN A 116 -10.30 -0.61 -4.60
C ASN A 116 -11.10 -1.47 -5.55
N PHE A 117 -11.31 -2.75 -5.27
CA PHE A 117 -11.90 -3.65 -6.27
C PHE A 117 -13.44 -3.60 -6.34
N TYR A 118 -14.12 -3.02 -5.35
CA TYR A 118 -15.57 -2.81 -5.44
C TYR A 118 -15.95 -1.42 -5.95
N THR A 119 -15.06 -0.42 -5.85
CA THR A 119 -15.29 0.92 -6.43
C THR A 119 -14.59 1.12 -7.77
N PHE A 120 -13.32 0.71 -7.92
CA PHE A 120 -12.56 0.99 -9.14
C PHE A 120 -13.10 0.24 -10.35
N THR A 121 -13.79 -0.89 -10.18
CA THR A 121 -14.43 -1.59 -11.32
C THR A 121 -15.52 -0.77 -12.00
N PHE A 122 -16.04 0.29 -11.38
CA PHE A 122 -16.92 1.23 -12.07
C PHE A 122 -16.15 2.09 -13.09
N LEU A 123 -14.86 2.37 -12.84
CA LEU A 123 -13.98 3.17 -13.70
C LEU A 123 -13.11 2.30 -14.63
N PHE A 124 -12.69 1.13 -14.14
CA PHE A 124 -11.79 0.19 -14.79
C PHE A 124 -12.44 -1.22 -14.77
N PRO A 125 -13.42 -1.51 -15.64
CA PRO A 125 -14.20 -2.75 -15.58
C PRO A 125 -13.38 -4.03 -15.67
N TRP A 126 -12.22 -3.98 -16.34
CA TRP A 126 -11.30 -5.12 -16.47
C TRP A 126 -10.60 -5.51 -15.15
N PHE A 127 -10.78 -4.75 -14.08
CA PHE A 127 -10.36 -5.16 -12.73
C PHE A 127 -11.34 -6.14 -12.07
N PHE A 128 -12.53 -6.38 -12.66
CA PHE A 128 -13.53 -7.30 -12.10
C PHE A 128 -12.99 -8.70 -11.74
N PRO A 129 -12.16 -9.36 -12.58
CA PRO A 129 -11.59 -10.67 -12.24
C PRO A 129 -10.68 -10.67 -11.01
N MET A 130 -10.20 -9.50 -10.59
CA MET A 130 -9.34 -9.35 -9.42
C MET A 130 -10.14 -9.30 -8.11
N ARG A 131 -11.48 -9.34 -8.17
CA ARG A 131 -12.34 -9.55 -7.02
C ARG A 131 -12.28 -11.01 -6.54
N ASN A 132 -11.13 -11.42 -6.08
CA ASN A 132 -10.87 -12.78 -5.61
C ASN A 132 -10.04 -12.78 -4.32
N TRP A 133 -10.06 -13.92 -3.61
CA TRP A 133 -9.41 -14.05 -2.30
C TRP A 133 -7.88 -13.95 -2.37
N ILE A 134 -7.25 -14.26 -3.51
CA ILE A 134 -5.80 -14.16 -3.71
C ILE A 134 -5.36 -12.69 -3.73
N MET A 135 -6.12 -11.84 -4.42
CA MET A 135 -5.88 -10.40 -4.43
C MET A 135 -6.15 -9.78 -3.05
N ALA A 136 -7.20 -10.25 -2.35
CA ALA A 136 -7.46 -9.85 -0.97
C ALA A 136 -6.28 -10.20 -0.04
N LEU A 137 -5.76 -11.43 -0.14
CA LEU A 137 -4.59 -11.87 0.62
C LEU A 137 -3.35 -11.00 0.30
N SER A 138 -3.14 -10.65 -0.97
CA SER A 138 -2.03 -9.78 -1.37
C SER A 138 -2.12 -8.42 -0.66
N HIS A 139 -3.32 -7.85 -0.53
CA HIS A 139 -3.51 -6.59 0.18
C HIS A 139 -3.34 -6.71 1.69
N VAL A 140 -3.78 -7.82 2.28
CA VAL A 140 -3.53 -8.14 3.69
C VAL A 140 -2.03 -8.18 3.96
N ILE A 141 -1.25 -8.87 3.13
CA ILE A 141 0.21 -8.94 3.24
C ILE A 141 0.82 -7.55 3.07
N PHE A 142 0.39 -6.79 2.08
CA PHE A 142 0.86 -5.41 1.87
C PHE A 142 0.63 -4.55 3.12
N GLY A 143 -0.59 -4.55 3.65
CA GLY A 143 -0.95 -3.75 4.82
C GLY A 143 -0.18 -4.17 6.07
N ALA A 144 -0.05 -5.48 6.30
CA ALA A 144 0.75 -6.03 7.40
C ALA A 144 2.22 -5.58 7.31
N CYS A 145 2.81 -5.66 6.12
CA CYS A 145 4.17 -5.18 5.86
C CYS A 145 4.26 -3.66 6.06
N ALA A 146 3.35 -2.87 5.50
CA ALA A 146 3.38 -1.42 5.60
C ALA A 146 3.32 -0.95 7.06
N GLY A 147 2.37 -1.46 7.84
CA GLY A 147 2.25 -1.09 9.25
C GLY A 147 3.42 -1.60 10.10
N GLY A 148 3.86 -2.84 9.88
CA GLY A 148 5.01 -3.41 10.58
C GLY A 148 6.33 -2.69 10.29
N ILE A 149 6.60 -2.37 9.02
CA ILE A 149 7.81 -1.65 8.61
C ILE A 149 7.78 -0.21 9.12
N TYR A 150 6.63 0.45 9.07
CA TYR A 150 6.49 1.81 9.62
C TYR A 150 6.84 1.85 11.10
N GLU A 151 6.21 1.00 11.92
CA GLU A 151 6.47 0.93 13.36
C GLU A 151 7.91 0.49 13.69
N SER A 152 8.55 -0.28 12.79
CA SER A 152 9.95 -0.70 12.98
C SER A 152 10.96 0.40 12.66
N LEU A 153 10.58 1.37 11.80
CA LEU A 153 11.47 2.43 11.33
C LEU A 153 11.15 3.80 11.93
N GLU A 154 9.96 3.99 12.51
CA GLU A 154 9.55 5.30 13.01
C GLU A 154 10.43 5.75 14.17
N VAL A 155 10.76 7.04 14.15
CA VAL A 155 11.39 7.70 15.29
C VAL A 155 10.33 8.52 15.99
N GLU A 156 9.98 8.11 17.22
CA GLU A 156 8.99 8.80 18.02
C GLU A 156 9.44 10.24 18.33
N LYS A 157 8.67 11.20 17.83
CA LYS A 157 8.86 12.63 18.09
C LYS A 157 7.60 13.19 18.72
N PHE A 158 7.77 13.94 19.81
CA PHE A 158 6.68 14.56 20.54
C PHE A 158 6.81 16.08 20.50
N VAL A 159 5.73 16.78 20.14
CA VAL A 159 5.66 18.24 20.14
C VAL A 159 4.65 18.73 21.20
N PRO A 160 4.89 19.88 21.86
CA PRO A 160 3.91 20.48 22.77
C PRO A 160 2.62 20.77 22.01
N VAL A 161 1.49 20.46 22.64
CA VAL A 161 0.19 20.95 22.19
C VAL A 161 0.10 22.38 22.68
N GLU A 162 0.34 23.35 21.79
CA GLU A 162 0.01 24.74 22.06
C GLU A 162 -1.46 24.79 22.48
N ALA A 163 -1.75 25.39 23.63
CA ALA A 163 -3.12 25.65 24.02
C ALA A 163 -3.71 26.56 22.95
N GLU A 164 -4.58 26.01 22.10
CA GLU A 164 -5.38 26.81 21.18
C GLU A 164 -6.05 27.91 22.02
N ALA A 165 -5.62 29.15 21.78
CA ALA A 165 -6.14 30.35 22.41
C ALA A 165 -7.47 30.75 21.76
#